data_AF-A0A0D0Q8Q9-F1
#
_entry.id   AF-A0A0D0Q8Q9-F1
#
_cell.length_a   1.000
_cell.length_b   1.000
_cell.length_c   1.000
_cell.angle_alpha   90.00
_cell.angle_beta   90.00
_cell.angle_gamma   90.00
#
_symmetry.space_group_name_H-M   'P 1'
#
loop_
_entity.id
_entity.type
_entity.pdbx_description
1 polymer ?
#
loop_
_entity_poly.entity_id
_entity_poly.type
_entity_poly.pdbx_seq_one_letter_code
_entity_poly.pdbx_strand_id
1 'polypeptide(L)' 'MLYLLALLLPPLAIALAGRPILGVVIFFVWLPAIVISGGLGHPIFILLAWLVIHERSTGWASRRS' A
#
# COMPACT_ATOMS: atom_id res chain seq x y z
N MET A 1 0.83 18.32 -20.84
CA MET A 1 1.52 17.46 -19.85
C MET A 1 0.88 16.08 -19.87
N LEU A 2 1.64 15.03 -20.17
CA LEU A 2 1.13 13.66 -20.37
C LEU A 2 0.84 12.93 -19.03
N TYR A 3 0.29 13.65 -18.05
CA TYR A 3 0.15 13.16 -16.68
C TYR A 3 -0.92 12.06 -16.57
N LEU A 4 -2.04 12.22 -17.27
CA LEU A 4 -3.10 11.22 -17.36
C LEU A 4 -2.61 9.93 -18.03
N LEU A 5 -1.78 10.07 -19.06
CA LEU A 5 -1.16 8.93 -19.73
C LEU A 5 -0.21 8.22 -18.78
N ALA A 6 0.63 8.96 -18.04
CA ALA A 6 1.55 8.39 -17.04
C ALA A 6 0.81 7.67 -15.89
N LEU A 7 -0.40 8.10 -15.53
CA LEU A 7 -1.21 7.46 -14.49
C LEU A 7 -1.78 6.11 -14.94
N LEU A 8 -2.18 6.01 -16.22
CA LEU A 8 -2.68 4.77 -16.80
C LEU A 8 -1.56 3.88 -17.37
N LEU A 9 -0.36 4.41 -17.59
CA LEU A 9 0.74 3.70 -18.24
C LEU A 9 1.11 2.38 -17.56
N PRO A 10 1.23 2.30 -16.22
CA PRO A 10 1.61 1.06 -15.55
C PRO A 10 0.62 -0.09 -15.74
N PRO A 11 -0.71 0.09 -15.51
CA PRO A 11 -1.68 -0.97 -15.77
C PRO A 11 -1.86 -1.25 -17.27
N LEU A 12 -1.81 -0.22 -18.14
CA LEU A 12 -1.92 -0.43 -19.60
C LEU A 12 -0.73 -1.23 -20.15
N ALA A 13 0.49 -0.94 -19.73
CA ALA A 13 1.69 -1.63 -20.21
C ALA A 13 1.62 -3.14 -19.91
N ILE A 14 1.06 -3.51 -18.76
CA ILE A 14 0.92 -4.91 -18.33
C ILE A 14 -0.21 -5.61 -19.08
N ALA A 15 -1.30 -4.89 -19.35
CA ALA A 15 -2.37 -5.39 -20.21
C ALA A 15 -1.88 -5.63 -21.66
N LEU A 16 -1.11 -4.68 -22.21
CA LEU A 16 -0.51 -4.76 -23.55
C LEU A 16 0.59 -5.84 -23.65
N ALA A 17 1.27 -6.15 -22.55
CA ALA A 17 2.24 -7.25 -22.48
C ALA A 17 1.61 -8.66 -22.43
N GLY A 18 0.30 -8.79 -22.70
CA GLY A 18 -0.41 -10.08 -22.75
C GLY A 18 -0.86 -10.61 -21.38
N ARG A 19 -0.83 -9.78 -20.33
CA ARG A 19 -1.21 -10.17 -18.96
C ARG A 19 -2.41 -9.35 -18.45
N PRO A 20 -3.59 -9.41 -19.12
CA PRO A 20 -4.71 -8.51 -18.85
C PRO A 20 -5.26 -8.64 -17.42
N ILE A 21 -5.33 -9.87 -16.87
CA ILE A 21 -5.80 -10.12 -15.50
C ILE A 21 -4.91 -9.42 -14.48
N LEU A 22 -3.58 -9.54 -14.65
CA LEU A 22 -2.62 -8.86 -13.79
C LEU A 22 -2.67 -7.34 -13.95
N GLY A 23 -2.93 -6.85 -15.17
CA GLY A 23 -3.15 -5.42 -15.41
C GLY A 23 -4.33 -4.86 -14.62
N VAL A 24 -5.44 -5.61 -14.54
CA VAL A 24 -6.62 -5.22 -13.73
C VAL A 24 -6.30 -5.24 -12.24
N VAL A 25 -5.64 -6.29 -11.74
CA VAL A 25 -5.21 -6.36 -10.33
C VAL A 25 -4.31 -5.18 -9.98
N ILE A 26 -3.38 -4.85 -10.86
CA ILE A 26 -2.45 -3.75 -10.66
C ILE A 26 -3.18 -2.41 -10.73
N PHE A 27 -4.18 -2.23 -11.59
CA PHE A 27 -5.02 -1.03 -11.59
C PHE A 27 -5.69 -0.79 -10.23
N PHE A 28 -6.25 -1.84 -9.61
CA PHE A 28 -6.88 -1.75 -8.28
C PHE A 28 -5.91 -1.55 -7.12
N VAL A 29 -4.64 -1.94 -7.26
CA VAL A 29 -3.59 -1.65 -6.26
C VAL A 29 -2.97 -0.26 -6.50
N TRP A 30 -2.85 0.12 -7.77
CA TRP A 30 -2.22 1.36 -8.23
C TRP A 30 -3.06 2.59 -7.89
N LEU A 31 -4.38 2.51 -8.09
CA LEU A 31 -5.30 3.61 -7.78
C LEU A 31 -5.26 4.03 -6.29
N PRO A 32 -5.41 3.12 -5.30
CA PRO A 32 -5.24 3.46 -3.90
C PRO A 32 -3.79 3.75 -3.55
N ALA A 33 -2.79 3.15 -4.21
CA ALA A 33 -1.39 3.52 -3.99
C ALA A 33 -1.14 5.00 -4.32
N ILE A 34 -1.70 5.53 -5.41
CA ILE A 34 -1.58 6.95 -5.76
C ILE A 34 -2.34 7.84 -4.76
N VAL A 35 -3.55 7.44 -4.38
CA VAL A 35 -4.42 8.23 -3.48
C VAL A 35 -3.89 8.22 -2.03
N ILE A 36 -3.38 7.09 -1.55
CA ILE A 36 -2.80 6.94 -0.20
C ILE A 36 -1.36 7.48 -0.15
N SER A 37 -0.59 7.36 -1.24
CA SER A 37 0.77 7.90 -1.36
C SER A 37 0.80 9.41 -1.59
N GLY A 38 -0.32 10.11 -1.49
CA GLY A 38 -0.39 11.57 -1.37
C GLY A 38 0.31 12.16 -0.13
N GLY A 39 1.33 11.48 0.44
CA GLY A 39 2.22 11.95 1.50
C GLY A 39 1.97 11.40 2.91
N LEU A 40 0.80 10.80 3.20
CA LEU A 40 0.34 10.54 4.57
C LEU A 40 0.14 9.06 4.93
N GLY A 41 0.31 8.14 3.99
CA GLY A 41 0.31 6.70 4.27
C GLY A 41 1.54 6.23 5.07
N HIS A 42 2.63 6.99 5.05
CA HIS A 42 3.86 6.65 5.78
C HIS A 42 3.74 6.86 7.31
N PRO A 43 3.31 8.03 7.82
CA PRO A 43 3.23 8.27 9.26
C PRO A 43 2.26 7.35 10.00
N ILE A 44 1.08 7.08 9.40
CA ILE A 44 0.07 6.21 10.02
C ILE A 44 0.59 4.77 10.16
N PHE A 45 1.37 4.29 9.19
CA PHE A 45 1.95 2.95 9.22
C PHE A 45 3.06 2.83 10.27
N ILE A 46 3.88 3.88 10.43
CA ILE A 46 4.92 3.97 11.48
C ILE A 46 4.26 4.02 12.87
N LEU A 47 3.19 4.79 13.04
CA LEU A 47 2.44 4.87 14.29
C LEU A 47 1.78 3.53 14.64
N LEU A 48 1.19 2.85 13.67
CA LEU A 48 0.60 1.53 13.87
C LEU A 48 1.66 0.47 14.19
N ALA A 49 2.79 0.48 13.49
CA ALA A 49 3.91 -0.44 13.78
C ALA A 49 4.49 -0.20 15.19
N TRP A 50 4.65 1.07 15.58
CA TRP A 50 5.10 1.44 16.93
C TRP A 50 4.13 0.95 18.00
N LEU A 51 2.82 1.16 17.80
CA LEU A 51 1.78 0.74 18.75
C LEU A 51 1.74 -0.79 18.90
N VAL A 52 1.80 -1.54 17.80
CA VAL A 52 1.83 -3.01 17.82
C VAL A 52 3.07 -3.56 18.55
N ILE A 53 4.24 -2.94 18.36
CA ILE A 53 5.48 -3.35 19.07
C ILE A 53 5.37 -3.02 20.56
N HIS A 54 4.80 -1.87 20.92
CA HIS A 54 4.64 -1.44 22.31
C HIS A 54 3.62 -2.30 23.09
N GLU A 55 2.50 -2.66 22.48
CA GLU A 55 1.53 -3.62 23.05
C GLU A 55 2.18 -4.99 23.25
N ARG A 56 2.97 -5.48 22.28
CA ARG A 56 3.69 -6.75 22.45
C ARG A 56 4.81 -6.69 23.47
N SER A 57 5.37 -5.52 23.78
CA SER A 57 6.39 -5.36 24.82
C SER A 57 5.77 -5.40 26.23
N THR A 58 4.56 -4.86 26.39
CA THR A 58 3.84 -4.81 27.67
C THR A 58 3.04 -6.10 27.98
N GLY A 59 2.70 -6.90 26.96
CA GLY A 59 1.87 -8.11 27.09
C GLY A 59 2.56 -9.38 27.64
N TRP A 60 3.84 -9.35 28.02
CA TRP A 60 4.51 -10.52 28.61
C TRP A 60 4.42 -10.56 30.14
N ALA A 61 3.99 -9.47 30.78
CA ALA A 61 3.96 -9.35 32.24
C ALA A 61 2.70 -9.92 32.91
N SER A 62 1.60 -10.16 32.18
CA SER A 62 0.31 -10.58 32.77
C SER A 62 0.02 -12.09 32.66
N ARG A 63 1.03 -12.92 32.40
CA ARG A 63 0.89 -14.40 32.36
C ARG A 63 1.64 -15.14 33.49
N ARG A 64 2.11 -14.45 34.54
CA ARG A 64 2.83 -15.07 35.68
C ARG A 64 2.55 -14.49 37.09
N SER A 65 1.31 -14.09 37.40
CA SER A 65 0.82 -14.09 38.79
C SER A 65 -0.69 -14.15 38.86
#